data_AF-A8GLY1-F1
#
_entry.id   AF-A8GLY1-F1
#
_cell.length_a   1.000
_cell.length_b   1.000
_cell.length_c   1.000
_cell.angle_alpha   90.00
_cell.angle_beta   90.00
_cell.angle_gamma   90.00
#
_symmetry.space_group_name_H-M   'P 1'
#
loop_
_entity.id
_entity.type
_entity.pdbx_description
1 polymer ?
#
loop_
_entity_poly.entity_id
_entity_poly.type
_entity_poly.pdbx_seq_one_letter_code
_entity_poly.pdbx_strand_id
1 'polypeptide(L)'
;MCFSSDIGKDVQEAYKRNLGDKLYGNITEISAHKIPKHDILCAGFPYQSFSILDKRLGIGDNNYRLFYEIIRIAQYHKPYISLLDNVKNNSDY
;
A
#
# COMPACT_ATOMS: atom_id res chain seq x y z
N MET A 1 -15.19 6.44 0.96
CA MET A 1 -14.12 5.42 1.15
C MET A 1 -13.96 5.25 2.66
N CYS A 2 -13.84 4.04 3.21
CA CYS A 2 -13.78 3.87 4.68
C CYS A 2 -12.40 4.21 5.27
N PHE A 3 -11.34 4.13 4.46
CA PHE A 3 -9.97 4.40 4.86
C PHE A 3 -9.10 4.64 3.62
N SER A 4 -8.20 5.62 3.69
CA SER A 4 -7.30 6.02 2.59
C SER A 4 -5.93 6.42 3.13
N SER A 5 -4.84 5.88 2.57
CA SER A 5 -3.48 6.12 3.09
C SER A 5 -2.50 6.37 1.94
N ASP A 6 -1.75 7.47 2.01
CA ASP A 6 -0.62 7.78 1.13
C ASP A 6 0.37 8.69 1.88
N ILE A 7 1.67 8.46 1.71
CA ILE A 7 2.73 9.23 2.38
C ILE A 7 3.12 10.52 1.62
N GLY A 8 2.83 10.59 0.32
CA GLY A 8 3.21 11.72 -0.53
C GLY A 8 2.46 12.99 -0.15
N LYS A 9 3.21 14.06 0.20
CA LYS A 9 2.60 15.34 0.60
C LYS A 9 1.73 15.94 -0.51
N ASP A 10 2.24 15.94 -1.73
CA ASP A 10 1.50 16.46 -2.90
C ASP A 10 0.21 15.66 -3.14
N VAL A 11 0.25 14.34 -2.92
CA VAL A 11 -0.92 13.47 -3.02
C VAL A 11 -1.92 13.78 -1.90
N GLN A 12 -1.47 13.98 -0.68
CA GLN A 12 -2.34 14.36 0.44
C GLN A 12 -3.04 15.70 0.20
N GLU A 13 -2.31 16.70 -0.30
CA GLU A 13 -2.86 18.01 -0.64
C GLU A 13 -3.87 17.92 -1.77
N ALA A 14 -3.54 17.20 -2.86
CA ALA A 14 -4.45 16.96 -3.97
C ALA A 14 -5.70 16.19 -3.51
N TYR A 15 -5.54 15.14 -2.71
CA TYR A 15 -6.66 14.34 -2.20
C TYR A 15 -7.60 15.19 -1.36
N LYS A 16 -7.05 15.98 -0.42
CA LYS A 16 -7.83 16.90 0.41
C LYS A 16 -8.55 17.96 -0.44
N ARG A 17 -7.88 18.52 -1.45
CA ARG A 17 -8.46 19.53 -2.34
C ARG A 17 -9.65 19.00 -3.13
N ASN A 18 -9.58 17.74 -3.59
CA ASN A 18 -10.59 17.17 -4.48
C ASN A 18 -11.71 16.40 -3.75
N LEU A 19 -11.41 15.75 -2.62
CA LEU A 19 -12.34 14.87 -1.91
C LEU A 19 -12.71 15.38 -0.51
N GLY A 20 -12.01 16.40 0.02
CA GLY A 20 -12.27 16.96 1.36
C GLY A 20 -11.75 16.10 2.53
N ASP A 21 -11.43 14.83 2.29
CA ASP A 21 -10.94 13.88 3.29
C ASP A 21 -9.42 13.96 3.50
N LYS A 22 -8.98 13.56 4.70
CA LYS A 22 -7.55 13.48 5.06
C LYS A 22 -7.05 12.05 4.94
N LEU A 23 -5.90 11.87 4.28
CA LEU A 23 -5.19 10.59 4.22
C LEU A 23 -4.46 10.29 5.54
N TYR A 24 -4.35 9.00 5.88
CA TYR A 24 -3.71 8.57 7.12
C TYR A 24 -2.17 8.52 7.08
N GLY A 25 -1.54 8.68 5.90
CA GLY A 25 -0.08 8.78 5.79
C GLY A 25 0.62 7.43 5.57
N ASN A 26 1.73 7.23 6.29
CA ASN A 26 2.58 6.05 6.19
C ASN A 26 1.86 4.79 6.70
N ILE A 27 1.44 3.89 5.80
CA ILE A 27 0.71 2.68 6.15
C ILE A 27 1.50 1.74 7.08
N THR A 28 2.83 1.79 7.04
CA THR A 28 3.71 0.93 7.87
C THR A 28 3.65 1.27 9.35
N GLU A 29 3.11 2.44 9.70
CA GLU A 29 2.92 2.91 11.09
C GLU A 29 1.50 2.64 11.61
N ILE A 30 0.61 2.10 10.76
CA ILE A 30 -0.80 1.93 11.06
C ILE A 30 -1.11 0.45 11.26
N SER A 31 -1.42 0.06 12.50
CA SER A 31 -1.82 -1.30 12.80
C SER A 31 -3.15 -1.67 12.11
N ALA A 32 -3.28 -2.92 11.66
CA ALA A 32 -4.43 -3.38 10.86
C ALA A 32 -5.77 -3.23 11.59
N HIS A 33 -5.79 -3.37 12.93
CA HIS A 33 -7.00 -3.20 13.73
C HIS A 33 -7.53 -1.76 13.77
N LYS A 34 -6.69 -0.76 13.44
CA LYS A 34 -7.12 0.64 13.32
C LYS A 34 -7.75 0.94 11.96
N ILE A 35 -7.61 0.03 10.99
CA ILE A 35 -8.25 0.12 9.69
C ILE A 35 -9.66 -0.46 9.82
N PRO A 36 -10.72 0.24 9.40
CA PRO A 36 -12.08 -0.31 9.39
C PRO A 36 -12.19 -1.59 8.57
N LYS A 37 -13.11 -2.48 8.99
CA LYS A 37 -13.49 -3.65 8.20
C LYS A 37 -13.99 -3.20 6.82
N HIS A 38 -13.57 -3.90 5.78
CA HIS A 38 -13.89 -3.59 4.39
C HIS A 38 -14.02 -4.86 3.56
N ASP A 39 -14.85 -4.79 2.53
CA ASP A 39 -15.09 -5.90 1.61
C ASP A 39 -14.13 -5.89 0.42
N ILE A 40 -13.60 -4.72 0.08
CA ILE A 40 -12.70 -4.50 -1.06
C ILE A 40 -11.43 -3.81 -0.56
N LEU A 41 -10.27 -4.42 -0.84
CA LEU A 41 -8.96 -3.83 -0.59
C LEU A 41 -8.34 -3.41 -1.93
N CYS A 42 -8.10 -2.12 -2.11
CA CYS A 42 -7.39 -1.59 -3.27
C CYS A 42 -6.00 -1.10 -2.84
N ALA A 43 -4.95 -1.52 -3.53
CA ALA A 43 -3.60 -1.04 -3.23
C ALA A 43 -2.73 -0.94 -4.48
N GLY A 44 -2.17 0.25 -4.70
CA GLY A 44 -1.05 0.47 -5.62
C GLY A 44 0.26 0.39 -4.85
N PHE A 45 1.22 -0.39 -5.32
CA PHE A 45 2.55 -0.50 -4.72
C PHE A 45 3.63 -0.38 -5.81
N PRO A 46 4.84 0.12 -5.48
CA PRO A 46 5.86 0.39 -6.47
C PRO A 46 6.39 -0.87 -7.14
N TYR A 47 6.61 -0.78 -8.45
CA TYR A 47 7.20 -1.82 -9.29
C TYR A 47 8.59 -2.16 -8.86
N GLN A 48 8.73 -3.39 -8.41
CA GLN A 48 10.01 -4.03 -8.20
C GLN A 48 10.12 -5.19 -9.17
N SER A 49 11.29 -5.26 -9.81
CA SER A 49 11.64 -6.42 -10.62
C SER A 49 11.58 -7.66 -9.75
N PHE A 50 10.59 -8.53 -10.00
CA PHE A 50 10.48 -9.86 -9.39
C PHE A 50 11.66 -10.78 -9.77
N SER A 51 12.65 -10.31 -10.54
CA SER A 51 13.81 -11.08 -11.01
C SER A 51 14.75 -11.59 -9.92
N ILE A 52 14.51 -11.27 -8.64
CA ILE A 52 15.30 -11.74 -7.49
C ILE A 52 14.58 -12.83 -6.69
N LEU A 53 13.34 -13.21 -7.04
CA LEU A 53 12.65 -14.32 -6.37
C LEU A 53 13.40 -15.68 -6.47
N ASP A 54 14.36 -15.79 -7.41
CA ASP A 54 15.17 -16.99 -7.63
C ASP A 54 16.46 -17.08 -6.79
N LYS A 55 16.85 -16.05 -6.05
CA LYS A 55 18.06 -16.10 -5.22
C LYS A 55 17.77 -15.76 -3.77
N ARG A 56 17.19 -16.76 -3.11
CA ARG A 56 17.34 -17.03 -1.67
C ARG A 56 16.69 -15.97 -0.78
N LEU A 57 15.64 -16.40 -0.08
CA LEU A 57 15.33 -16.07 1.33
C LEU A 57 16.38 -15.15 1.97
N GLY A 58 16.24 -13.84 1.72
CA GLY A 58 17.13 -12.79 2.18
C GLY A 58 16.26 -11.73 2.83
N ILE A 59 15.92 -11.99 4.09
CA ILE A 59 15.25 -11.05 4.98
C ILE A 59 16.16 -9.82 5.08
N GLY A 60 15.91 -8.78 4.30
CA GLY A 60 16.79 -7.61 4.29
C GLY A 60 16.39 -6.50 3.32
N ASP A 61 15.70 -6.81 2.22
CA ASP A 61 15.36 -5.78 1.25
C ASP A 61 14.06 -5.06 1.62
N ASN A 62 14.21 -3.79 2.04
CA ASN A 62 13.15 -2.79 2.21
C ASN A 62 12.20 -2.66 1.00
N ASN A 63 12.61 -3.24 -0.13
CA ASN A 63 11.90 -3.26 -1.39
C ASN A 63 10.49 -3.86 -1.18
N TYR A 64 10.32 -5.06 -0.65
CA TYR A 64 8.99 -5.69 -0.56
C TYR A 64 8.09 -5.21 0.58
N ARG A 65 8.51 -4.18 1.34
CA ARG A 65 7.85 -3.75 2.58
C ARG A 65 6.37 -3.43 2.37
N LEU A 66 6.02 -2.67 1.33
CA LEU A 66 4.62 -2.30 1.08
C LEU A 66 3.74 -3.48 0.64
N PHE A 67 4.29 -4.43 -0.10
CA PHE A 67 3.57 -5.65 -0.45
C PHE A 67 3.24 -6.49 0.79
N TYR A 68 4.18 -6.61 1.72
CA TYR A 68 3.92 -7.28 3.00
C TYR A 68 2.90 -6.54 3.86
N GLU A 69 2.86 -5.21 3.82
CA GLU A 69 1.82 -4.44 4.52
C GLU A 69 0.42 -4.71 3.94
N ILE A 70 0.30 -4.84 2.61
CA ILE A 70 -0.96 -5.23 1.97
C ILE A 70 -1.40 -6.61 2.47
N ILE A 71 -0.49 -7.60 2.48
CA ILE A 71 -0.77 -8.94 3.01
C ILE A 71 -1.19 -8.88 4.48
N ARG A 72 -0.48 -8.11 5.31
CA ARG A 72 -0.78 -7.93 6.75
C ARG A 72 -2.22 -7.44 6.96
N ILE A 73 -2.67 -6.49 6.15
CA ILE A 73 -4.03 -5.93 6.22
C ILE A 73 -5.06 -6.94 5.70
N ALA A 74 -4.78 -7.58 4.57
CA ALA A 74 -5.66 -8.58 3.96
C ALA A 74 -5.87 -9.80 4.87
N GLN A 75 -4.82 -10.27 5.55
CA GLN A 75 -4.92 -11.40 6.49
C GLN A 75 -5.78 -11.08 7.72
N TYR A 76 -5.72 -9.84 8.20
CA TYR A 76 -6.51 -9.39 9.35
C TYR A 76 -8.00 -9.21 8.98
N HIS A 77 -8.28 -8.50 7.89
CA HIS A 77 -9.66 -8.13 7.52
C HIS A 77 -10.37 -9.14 6.63
N LYS A 78 -9.62 -9.98 5.89
CA LYS A 78 -10.13 -10.97 4.94
C LYS A 78 -11.17 -10.38 3.98
N PRO A 79 -10.81 -9.34 3.21
CA PRO A 79 -11.73 -8.72 2.26
C PRO A 79 -12.17 -9.76 1.21
N TYR A 80 -13.39 -9.60 0.68
CA TYR A 80 -13.88 -10.47 -0.40
C TYR A 80 -13.10 -10.29 -1.70
N ILE A 81 -12.61 -9.08 -1.96
CA ILE A 81 -11.87 -8.74 -3.17
C ILE A 81 -10.61 -7.95 -2.81
N SER A 82 -9.48 -8.30 -3.42
CA SER A 82 -8.24 -7.50 -3.38
C SER A 82 -7.84 -7.12 -4.80
N LEU A 83 -7.80 -5.82 -5.08
CA LEU A 83 -7.35 -5.23 -6.34
C LEU A 83 -5.97 -4.63 -6.13
N LEU A 84 -4.95 -5.30 -6.67
CA LEU A 84 -3.55 -4.95 -6.46
C LEU A 84 -2.95 -4.51 -7.79
N ASP A 85 -2.45 -3.28 -7.85
CA ASP A 85 -1.77 -2.75 -9.02
C ASP A 85 -0.30 -2.47 -8.71
N ASN A 86 0.54 -2.82 -9.67
CA ASN A 86 1.98 -2.67 -9.55
C ASN A 86 2.44 -1.50 -10.42
N VAL A 87 2.69 -0.37 -9.79
CA VAL A 87 2.90 0.91 -10.49
C VAL A 87 4.38 1.08 -10.80
N LYS A 88 4.74 1.18 -12.09
CA LYS A 88 6.11 1.54 -12.49
C LYS A 88 6.44 2.93 -11.96
N ASN A 89 7.53 3.02 -11.18
CA ASN A 89 8.05 4.32 -10.77
C ASN A 89 8.77 4.93 -11.98
N ASN A 90 8.37 6.12 -12.42
CA ASN A 90 8.97 6.81 -13.57
C ASN A 90 10.22 7.63 -13.21
N SER A 91 10.90 7.30 -12.10
CA SER A 91 12.09 8.02 -11.63
C SER A 91 13.39 7.66 -12.38
N ASP A 92 13.29 6.98 -13.52
CA ASP A 92 14.42 6.52 -14.34
C ASP A 92 14.70 7.41 -15.58
N TYR A 93 14.32 8.70 -15.54
CA TYR A 93 14.72 9.72 -16.52
C TYR A 93 15.34 10.94 -15.86
#